data_AF-A0A1V4UAB9-F1
#
_entry.id   AF-A0A1V4UAB9-F1
#
_cell.length_a   1.000
_cell.length_b   1.000
_cell.length_c   1.000
_cell.angle_alpha   90.00
_cell.angle_beta   90.00
_cell.angle_gamma   90.00
#
_symmetry.space_group_name_H-M   'P 1'
#
loop_
_entity.id
_entity.type
_entity.pdbx_description
1 polymer ?
#
loop_
_entity_poly.entity_id
_entity_poly.type
_entity_poly.pdbx_seq_one_letter_code
_entity_poly.pdbx_strand_id
1 'polypeptide(L)'
;MGRENLIYFGVIIALVIAVAAPFVASSNPDGLESAFFGVFGAKEVQGSDLDEEAAGAAEEQVQEVTGNTFSFASPFPDYSIEGMEKAGEALVIVIGTLLVLAIAFGLGRVLSRSE
;
A
#
# COMPACT_ATOMS: atom_id res chain seq x y z
N MET A 1 28.05 -16.05 -7.05
CA MET A 1 27.49 -14.94 -6.27
C MET A 1 27.28 -15.44 -4.85
N GLY A 2 27.75 -14.71 -3.84
CA GLY A 2 27.53 -15.08 -2.43
C GLY A 2 26.10 -14.81 -1.97
N ARG A 3 25.70 -15.38 -0.83
CA ARG A 3 24.36 -15.17 -0.23
C ARG A 3 24.18 -13.70 0.18
N GLU A 4 25.24 -13.09 0.64
CA GLU A 4 25.34 -11.66 0.95
C GLU A 4 25.02 -10.78 -0.28
N ASN A 5 25.52 -11.16 -1.46
CA ASN A 5 25.24 -10.41 -2.70
C ASN A 5 23.76 -10.48 -3.09
N LEU A 6 23.09 -11.61 -2.82
CA LEU A 6 21.65 -11.75 -3.06
C LEU A 6 20.83 -10.84 -2.14
N ILE A 7 21.21 -10.74 -0.86
CA ILE A 7 20.53 -9.84 0.10
C ILE A 7 20.73 -8.39 -0.32
N TYR A 8 21.96 -7.97 -0.65
CA TYR A 8 22.21 -6.61 -1.10
C TYR A 8 21.43 -6.26 -2.37
N PHE A 9 21.42 -7.16 -3.36
CA PHE A 9 20.69 -6.95 -4.60
C PHE A 9 19.17 -6.89 -4.37
N GLY A 10 18.63 -7.76 -3.50
CA GLY A 10 17.22 -7.75 -3.12
C GLY A 10 16.81 -6.45 -2.42
N VAL A 11 17.62 -5.97 -1.48
CA VAL A 11 17.36 -4.69 -0.80
C VAL A 11 17.40 -3.52 -1.79
N ILE A 12 18.38 -3.49 -2.70
CA ILE A 12 18.46 -2.44 -3.73
C ILE A 12 17.20 -2.45 -4.61
N ILE A 13 16.77 -3.62 -5.10
CA ILE A 13 15.56 -3.72 -5.91
C ILE A 13 14.34 -3.26 -5.12
N ALA A 14 14.19 -3.69 -3.86
CA ALA A 14 13.06 -3.29 -3.02
C ALA A 14 12.99 -1.77 -2.86
N LEU A 15 14.13 -1.10 -2.64
CA LEU A 15 14.20 0.35 -2.52
C LEU A 15 13.89 1.07 -3.84
N VAL A 16 14.36 0.53 -4.98
CA VAL A 16 14.02 1.08 -6.30
C VAL A 16 12.51 0.99 -6.55
N ILE A 17 11.90 -0.15 -6.24
CA ILE A 17 10.44 -0.34 -6.38
C ILE A 17 9.69 0.61 -5.44
N ALA A 18 10.13 0.74 -4.18
CA ALA A 18 9.50 1.62 -3.19
C ALA A 18 9.45 3.08 -3.65
N VAL A 19 10.52 3.56 -4.29
CA VAL A 19 10.56 4.93 -4.83
C VAL A 19 9.74 5.04 -6.12
N ALA A 20 9.78 4.04 -6.99
CA ALA A 20 9.11 4.11 -8.29
C ALA A 20 7.59 3.89 -8.23
N ALA A 21 7.11 3.08 -7.27
CA ALA A 21 5.71 2.64 -7.21
C ALA A 21 4.68 3.79 -7.20
N PRO A 22 4.82 4.87 -6.41
CA PRO A 22 3.86 5.99 -6.41
C PRO A 22 3.67 6.67 -7.78
N PHE A 23 4.70 6.63 -8.63
CA PHE A 23 4.68 7.28 -9.95
C PHE A 23 4.06 6.39 -11.04
N VAL A 24 3.99 5.08 -10.78
CA VAL A 24 3.43 4.09 -11.71
C VAL A 24 2.02 3.68 -11.29
N ALA A 25 1.70 3.79 -10.00
CA ALA A 25 0.38 3.46 -9.46
C ALA A 25 -0.70 4.44 -9.93
N SER A 26 -1.94 3.93 -10.03
CA SER A 26 -3.14 4.74 -10.27
C SER A 26 -3.30 5.77 -9.15
N SER A 27 -3.62 7.01 -9.51
CA SER A 27 -3.74 8.12 -8.57
C SER A 27 -5.09 8.17 -7.85
N ASN A 28 -6.16 7.65 -8.45
CA ASN A 28 -7.49 7.54 -7.84
C ASN A 28 -8.43 6.67 -8.72
N PRO A 29 -9.05 5.61 -8.21
CA PRO A 29 -8.77 4.93 -6.94
C PRO A 29 -7.41 4.24 -6.94
N ASP A 30 -6.89 3.99 -5.73
CA ASP A 30 -5.69 3.17 -5.54
C ASP A 30 -5.94 1.68 -5.85
N GLY A 31 -4.94 0.81 -5.68
CA GLY A 31 -5.10 -0.61 -5.98
C GLY A 31 -6.10 -1.36 -5.08
N LEU A 32 -6.20 -0.99 -3.80
CA LEU A 32 -7.12 -1.60 -2.84
C LEU A 32 -8.55 -1.12 -3.09
N GLU A 33 -8.72 0.17 -3.30
CA GLU A 33 -9.98 0.81 -3.66
C GLU A 33 -10.47 0.33 -5.03
N SER A 34 -9.59 0.22 -6.02
CA SER A 34 -9.94 -0.32 -7.34
C SER A 34 -10.44 -1.76 -7.25
N ALA A 35 -9.80 -2.59 -6.41
CA ALA A 35 -10.27 -3.95 -6.18
C ALA A 35 -11.63 -3.97 -5.47
N PHE A 36 -11.83 -3.09 -4.49
CA PHE A 36 -13.10 -2.92 -3.80
C PHE A 36 -14.20 -2.47 -4.77
N PHE A 37 -14.06 -1.30 -5.39
CA PHE A 37 -15.04 -0.72 -6.30
C PHE A 37 -15.28 -1.57 -7.55
N GLY A 38 -14.27 -2.31 -8.01
CA GLY A 38 -14.41 -3.26 -9.11
C GLY A 38 -15.37 -4.41 -8.80
N VAL A 39 -15.40 -4.89 -7.54
CA VAL A 39 -16.35 -5.94 -7.10
C VAL A 39 -17.78 -5.41 -7.06
N PHE A 40 -17.97 -4.15 -6.67
CA PHE A 40 -19.28 -3.52 -6.57
C PHE A 40 -19.77 -2.86 -7.86
N GLY A 41 -19.00 -2.99 -8.96
CA GLY A 41 -19.38 -2.42 -10.25
C GLY A 41 -19.29 -0.90 -10.33
N ALA A 42 -18.70 -0.24 -9.33
CA ALA A 42 -18.45 1.19 -9.32
C ALA A 42 -17.25 1.59 -10.18
N LYS A 43 -16.47 0.61 -10.63
CA LYS A 43 -15.32 0.79 -11.50
C LYS A 43 -15.12 -0.42 -12.40
N GLU A 44 -14.72 -0.19 -13.65
CA GLU A 44 -14.24 -1.29 -14.50
C GLU A 44 -12.87 -1.79 -14.01
N VAL A 45 -12.68 -3.11 -13.95
CA VAL A 45 -11.46 -3.75 -13.40
C VAL A 45 -10.15 -3.26 -14.06
N GLN A 46 -10.21 -2.85 -15.33
CA GLN A 46 -9.07 -2.27 -16.06
C GLN A 46 -9.23 -0.77 -16.38
N GLY A 47 -10.33 -0.16 -15.93
CA GLY A 47 -10.64 1.25 -16.20
C GLY A 47 -9.97 2.21 -15.22
N SER A 48 -9.78 3.47 -15.61
CA SER A 48 -9.37 4.55 -14.71
C SER A 48 -10.57 5.17 -14.00
N ASP A 49 -11.74 5.12 -14.62
CA ASP A 49 -12.87 5.94 -14.23
C ASP A 49 -13.65 5.29 -13.08
N LEU A 50 -13.97 6.11 -12.08
CA LEU A 50 -14.78 5.73 -10.93
C LEU A 50 -16.15 6.40 -11.08
N ASP A 51 -17.21 5.59 -10.99
CA ASP A 51 -18.56 6.10 -10.80
C ASP A 51 -18.73 6.45 -9.32
N GLU A 52 -18.64 7.74 -8.99
CA GLU A 52 -18.73 8.22 -7.61
C GLU A 52 -20.08 7.91 -6.94
N GLU A 53 -21.17 7.84 -7.71
CA GLU A 53 -22.50 7.49 -7.19
C GLU A 53 -22.53 6.00 -6.81
N ALA A 54 -22.05 5.14 -7.70
CA ALA A 54 -21.93 3.71 -7.41
C ALA A 54 -20.90 3.41 -6.31
N ALA A 55 -19.83 4.20 -6.22
CA ALA A 55 -18.80 4.07 -5.18
C ALA A 55 -19.38 4.37 -3.79
N GLY A 56 -20.15 5.46 -3.65
CA GLY A 56 -20.85 5.78 -2.40
C GLY A 56 -21.85 4.68 -2.01
N ALA A 57 -22.61 4.17 -2.98
CA ALA A 57 -23.54 3.07 -2.75
C ALA A 57 -22.83 1.76 -2.36
N ALA A 58 -21.62 1.50 -2.85
CA ALA A 58 -20.83 0.32 -2.49
C ALA A 58 -20.37 0.36 -1.03
N GLU A 59 -19.91 1.52 -0.56
CA GLU A 59 -19.52 1.72 0.83
C GLU A 59 -20.70 1.57 1.78
N GLU A 60 -21.86 2.16 1.44
CA GLU A 60 -23.09 2.02 2.23
C GLU A 60 -23.55 0.56 2.32
N GLN A 61 -23.59 -0.16 1.20
CA GLN A 61 -23.94 -1.59 1.17
C GLN A 61 -23.03 -2.43 2.07
N VAL A 62 -21.73 -2.17 2.07
CA VAL A 62 -20.78 -2.92 2.91
C VAL A 62 -21.00 -2.62 4.39
N GLN A 63 -21.26 -1.36 4.75
CA GLN A 63 -21.60 -0.98 6.12
C GLN A 63 -22.91 -1.63 6.57
N GLU A 64 -23.94 -1.69 5.72
CA GLU A 64 -25.22 -2.35 6.03
C GLU A 64 -25.05 -3.86 6.24
N VAL A 65 -24.31 -4.54 5.36
CA VAL A 65 -24.13 -6.00 5.43
C VAL A 65 -23.25 -6.42 6.61
N THR A 66 -22.19 -5.65 6.87
CA THR A 66 -21.21 -6.00 7.92
C THR A 66 -21.57 -5.42 9.30
N GLY A 67 -22.44 -4.40 9.34
CA GLY A 67 -22.67 -3.59 10.53
C GLY A 67 -21.44 -2.81 11.00
N ASN A 68 -20.39 -2.74 10.17
CA ASN A 68 -19.10 -2.17 10.55
C ASN A 68 -19.08 -0.67 10.30
N THR A 69 -19.46 0.12 11.31
CA THR A 69 -19.30 1.58 11.30
C THR A 69 -17.92 2.02 11.79
N PHE A 70 -16.98 1.08 11.98
CA PHE A 70 -15.63 1.40 12.40
C PHE A 70 -14.90 2.11 11.26
N SER A 71 -14.70 3.41 11.44
CA SER A 71 -13.81 4.22 10.61
C SER A 71 -12.63 4.65 11.47
N PHE A 72 -11.43 4.28 11.05
CA PHE A 72 -10.18 4.75 11.65
C PHE A 72 -9.46 5.61 10.62
N ALA A 73 -9.19 6.87 10.98
CA ALA A 73 -8.44 7.76 10.11
C ALA A 73 -7.00 7.22 9.97
N SER A 74 -6.62 6.83 8.74
CA SER A 74 -5.25 6.43 8.45
C SER A 74 -4.30 7.58 8.82
N PRO A 75 -3.16 7.30 9.47
CA PRO A 75 -2.16 8.34 9.77
C PRO A 75 -1.56 8.97 8.50
N PHE A 76 -1.62 8.26 7.37
CA PHE A 76 -1.23 8.74 6.05
C PHE A 76 -2.29 8.30 5.04
N PRO A 77 -3.39 9.07 4.86
CA PRO A 77 -4.38 8.81 3.81
C PRO A 77 -3.71 8.83 2.44
N ASP A 78 -4.02 7.85 1.59
CA ASP A 78 -3.40 7.67 0.26
C ASP A 78 -1.87 7.61 0.28
N TYR A 79 -1.28 7.23 1.42
CA TYR A 79 0.16 7.29 1.68
C TYR A 79 0.76 8.70 1.56
N SER A 80 -0.07 9.74 1.56
CA SER A 80 0.35 11.12 1.33
C SER A 80 0.79 11.84 2.60
N ILE A 81 1.66 12.84 2.42
CA ILE A 81 2.06 13.79 3.47
C ILE A 81 1.67 15.18 2.99
N GLU A 82 0.94 15.92 3.82
CA GLU A 82 0.49 17.28 3.50
C GLU A 82 1.67 18.18 3.10
N GLY A 83 1.54 18.85 1.97
CA GLY A 83 2.58 19.74 1.42
C GLY A 83 3.77 19.05 0.74
N MET A 84 3.78 17.72 0.62
CA MET A 84 4.86 16.97 -0.04
C MET A 84 4.45 16.28 -1.35
N GLU A 85 3.19 16.38 -1.76
CA GLU A 85 2.65 15.79 -3.00
C GLU A 85 3.16 14.35 -3.22
N LYS A 86 3.54 13.99 -4.45
CA LYS A 86 4.07 12.66 -4.81
C LYS A 86 5.38 12.30 -4.11
N ALA A 87 6.16 13.29 -3.65
CA ALA A 87 7.36 13.01 -2.87
C ALA A 87 7.02 12.50 -1.45
N GLY A 88 5.86 12.91 -0.90
CA GLY A 88 5.32 12.40 0.35
C GLY A 88 4.97 10.91 0.26
N GLU A 89 4.27 10.52 -0.81
CA GLU A 89 3.93 9.11 -1.10
C GLU A 89 5.18 8.23 -1.17
N ALA A 90 6.18 8.64 -1.95
CA ALA A 90 7.45 7.92 -2.05
C ALA A 90 8.16 7.80 -0.69
N LEU A 91 8.15 8.87 0.11
CA LEU A 91 8.77 8.87 1.42
C LEU A 91 8.10 7.88 2.39
N VAL A 92 6.77 7.87 2.46
CA VAL A 92 6.01 6.95 3.34
C VAL A 92 6.28 5.51 2.94
N ILE A 93 6.28 5.18 1.64
CA ILE A 93 6.55 3.82 1.17
C ILE A 93 7.99 3.40 1.46
N VAL A 94 8.97 4.29 1.27
CA VAL A 94 10.38 4.00 1.61
C VAL A 94 10.56 3.76 3.10
N ILE A 95 9.97 4.60 3.96
CA ILE A 95 10.03 4.44 5.42
C ILE A 95 9.40 3.10 5.84
N GLY A 96 8.21 2.79 5.31
CA GLY A 96 7.54 1.51 5.57
C GLY A 96 8.37 0.32 5.13
N THR A 97 8.99 0.39 3.95
CA THR A 97 9.88 -0.66 3.42
C THR A 97 11.09 -0.89 4.34
N LEU A 98 11.75 0.18 4.76
CA LEU A 98 12.89 0.10 5.69
C LEU A 98 12.49 -0.47 7.05
N LEU A 99 11.32 -0.10 7.55
CA LEU A 99 10.78 -0.61 8.81
C LEU A 99 10.51 -2.12 8.72
N VAL A 100 9.90 -2.60 7.64
CA VAL A 100 9.67 -4.04 7.42
C VAL A 100 11.00 -4.79 7.31
N LEU A 101 11.98 -4.26 6.56
CA LEU A 101 13.32 -4.87 6.46
C LEU A 101 14.01 -4.95 7.82
N ALA A 102 13.91 -3.89 8.64
CA ALA A 102 14.48 -3.84 9.98
C ALA A 102 13.81 -4.87 10.91
N ILE A 103 12.49 -4.99 10.87
CA ILE A 103 11.74 -5.99 11.64
C ILE A 103 12.12 -7.40 11.20
N ALA A 104 12.13 -7.67 9.89
CA ALA A 104 12.48 -8.99 9.36
C ALA A 104 13.91 -9.39 9.75
N PHE A 105 14.86 -8.45 9.63
CA PHE A 105 16.24 -8.67 10.07
C PHE A 105 16.33 -8.89 11.59
N GLY A 106 15.62 -8.08 12.38
CA GLY A 106 15.58 -8.19 13.84
C GLY A 106 15.02 -9.54 14.30
N LEU A 107 13.87 -9.96 13.75
CA LEU A 107 13.25 -11.25 14.00
C LEU A 107 14.17 -12.39 13.57
N GLY A 108 14.73 -12.32 12.36
CA GLY A 108 15.69 -13.30 11.87
C GLY A 108 16.89 -13.45 12.80
N ARG A 109 17.42 -12.34 13.34
CA ARG A 109 18.53 -12.35 14.30
C ARG A 109 18.15 -12.91 15.67
N VAL A 110 16.93 -12.66 16.16
CA VAL A 110 16.47 -13.21 17.45
C VAL A 110 16.21 -14.71 17.32
N LEU A 111 15.51 -15.13 16.27
CA LEU A 111 15.15 -16.53 16.05
C LEU A 111 16.35 -17.40 15.67
N SER A 112 17.33 -16.86 14.96
CA SER A 112 18.58 -17.60 14.67
C SER A 112 19.50 -17.80 15.87
N ARG A 113 19.20 -17.21 17.04
CA ARG A 113 19.94 -17.40 18.30
C ARG A 113 19.32 -18.45 19.22
N SER A 114 18.27 -19.17 18.79
CA SER A 114 17.58 -20.15 19.65
C SER A 114 18.21 -21.54 19.69
N GLU A 115 19.50 -21.66 19.36
CA GLU A 115 20.33 -22.85 19.64
C GLU A 115 21.65 -22.42 20.28
#